data_AF-A0A914RB64-F1
#
_entry.id   AF-A0A914RB64-F1
#
_cell.length_a   1.000
_cell.length_b   1.000
_cell.length_c   1.000
_cell.angle_alpha   90.00
_cell.angle_beta   90.00
_cell.angle_gamma   90.00
#
_symmetry.space_group_name_H-M   'P 1'
#
loop_
_entity.id
_entity.type
_entity.pdbx_description
1 polymer ?
#
loop_
_entity_poly.entity_id
_entity_poly.type
_entity_poly.pdbx_seq_one_letter_code
_entity_poly.pdbx_strand_id
1 'polypeptide(L)'
;MCQEAMLGSIELTAKARICREFATSLYKRRIFDEAVLLFRRGGDNKMAMECAESGFLWREVMDLERELKLTSEERRSKYSKIARHFEIVGNNAEMADVIFVLWNPTTEVENDYEQERTRLYCLASEWERAVRCARHHSDGIRCVSEFAMKRFHDIDQHINLWIKQFNEYSDRLEEVRREKKAAILASTSRDDGVNDARSEVALF
;
A
#
# COMPACT_ATOMS: atom_id res chain seq x y z
N MET A 1 -34.13 -41.68 13.32
CA MET A 1 -32.75 -41.15 13.48
C MET A 1 -31.88 -41.23 12.21
N CYS A 2 -32.13 -42.12 11.23
CA CYS A 2 -31.29 -42.18 10.01
C CYS A 2 -31.67 -41.20 8.87
N GLN A 3 -32.89 -40.66 8.83
CA GLN A 3 -33.34 -39.77 7.75
C GLN A 3 -32.82 -38.32 7.89
N GLU A 4 -32.80 -37.77 9.11
CA GLU A 4 -32.26 -36.42 9.36
C GLU A 4 -30.75 -36.35 9.13
N ALA A 5 -30.01 -37.40 9.49
CA ALA A 5 -28.59 -37.52 9.20
C ALA A 5 -28.28 -37.61 7.69
N MET A 6 -29.13 -38.27 6.91
CA MET A 6 -28.99 -38.33 5.45
C MET A 6 -29.35 -37.01 4.77
N LEU A 7 -30.41 -36.32 5.21
CA LEU A 7 -30.79 -35.01 4.70
C LEU A 7 -29.71 -33.95 4.99
N GLY A 8 -29.15 -33.95 6.20
CA GLY A 8 -28.02 -33.09 6.56
C GLY A 8 -26.76 -33.38 5.72
N SER A 9 -26.48 -34.65 5.42
CA SER A 9 -25.37 -35.07 4.55
C SER A 9 -25.50 -34.56 3.11
N ILE A 10 -26.71 -34.61 2.54
CA ILE A 10 -27.00 -34.15 1.17
C ILE A 10 -26.89 -32.62 1.07
N GLU A 11 -27.37 -31.89 2.06
CA GLU A 11 -27.30 -30.42 2.09
C GLU A 11 -25.87 -29.91 2.25
N LEU A 12 -25.06 -30.60 3.07
CA LEU A 12 -23.62 -30.35 3.22
C LEU A 12 -22.86 -30.55 1.89
N THR A 13 -23.21 -31.58 1.12
CA THR A 13 -22.56 -31.84 -0.18
C THR A 13 -22.98 -30.85 -1.26
N ALA A 14 -24.25 -30.44 -1.30
CA ALA A 14 -24.73 -29.41 -2.24
C ALA A 14 -24.06 -28.06 -1.97
N LYS A 15 -23.97 -27.65 -0.70
CA LYS A 15 -23.31 -26.41 -0.29
C LYS A 15 -21.83 -26.39 -0.66
N ALA A 16 -21.12 -27.50 -0.41
CA ALA A 16 -19.70 -27.62 -0.77
C ALA A 16 -19.48 -27.48 -2.28
N ARG A 17 -20.35 -28.08 -3.10
CA ARG A 17 -20.29 -27.97 -4.56
C ARG A 17 -20.52 -26.54 -5.04
N ILE A 18 -21.55 -25.85 -4.53
CA ILE A 18 -21.82 -24.45 -4.86
C ILE A 18 -20.61 -23.59 -4.51
N CYS A 19 -20.08 -23.73 -3.28
CA CYS A 19 -18.89 -23.01 -2.86
C CYS A 19 -17.71 -23.22 -3.82
N ARG A 20 -17.45 -24.46 -4.24
CA ARG A 20 -16.35 -24.76 -5.19
C ARG A 20 -16.55 -24.10 -6.56
N GLU A 21 -17.74 -24.13 -7.13
CA GLU A 21 -18.01 -23.53 -8.45
C GLU A 21 -17.85 -22.00 -8.42
N PHE A 22 -18.40 -21.35 -7.39
CA PHE A 22 -18.25 -19.90 -7.21
C PHE A 22 -16.79 -19.52 -6.93
N ALA A 23 -16.11 -20.25 -6.05
CA ALA A 23 -14.69 -20.02 -5.77
C ALA A 23 -13.83 -20.14 -7.04
N THR A 24 -14.09 -21.16 -7.86
CA THR A 24 -13.40 -21.36 -9.15
C THR A 24 -13.61 -20.19 -10.11
N SER A 25 -14.82 -19.65 -10.18
CA SER A 25 -15.14 -18.47 -10.99
C SER A 25 -14.40 -17.22 -10.50
N LEU A 26 -14.35 -16.99 -9.18
CA LEU A 26 -13.62 -15.88 -8.57
C LEU A 26 -12.11 -16.00 -8.77
N TYR A 27 -11.55 -17.20 -8.58
CA TYR A 27 -10.13 -17.48 -8.83
C TYR A 27 -9.71 -17.15 -10.27
N LYS A 28 -10.51 -17.58 -11.26
CA LYS A 28 -10.27 -17.23 -12.68
C LYS A 28 -10.29 -15.72 -12.94
N ARG A 29 -11.07 -14.97 -12.15
CA ARG A 29 -11.15 -13.51 -12.21
C ARG A 29 -10.10 -12.81 -11.34
N ARG A 30 -9.18 -13.56 -10.71
CA ARG A 30 -8.13 -13.06 -9.80
C ARG A 30 -8.68 -12.35 -8.55
N ILE A 31 -9.88 -12.73 -8.13
CA ILE A 31 -10.50 -12.27 -6.88
C ILE A 31 -10.16 -13.32 -5.82
N PHE A 32 -8.97 -13.19 -5.23
CA PHE A 32 -8.36 -14.27 -4.44
C PHE A 32 -8.91 -14.35 -3.01
N ASP A 33 -9.13 -13.22 -2.33
CA ASP A 33 -9.58 -13.19 -0.94
C ASP A 33 -10.92 -13.95 -0.76
N GLU A 34 -11.92 -13.61 -1.57
CA GLU A 34 -13.23 -14.26 -1.53
C GLU A 34 -13.18 -15.70 -2.04
N ALA A 35 -12.32 -16.00 -3.02
CA ALA A 35 -12.13 -17.36 -3.50
C ALA A 35 -11.55 -18.28 -2.42
N VAL A 36 -10.54 -17.81 -1.65
CA VAL A 36 -9.99 -18.54 -0.50
C VAL A 36 -11.10 -18.86 0.50
N LEU A 37 -11.89 -17.86 0.90
CA LEU A 37 -12.98 -18.04 1.85
C LEU A 37 -13.99 -19.10 1.39
N LEU A 38 -14.36 -19.09 0.11
CA LEU A 38 -15.31 -20.06 -0.45
C LEU A 38 -14.72 -21.46 -0.57
N PHE A 39 -13.45 -21.62 -0.99
CA PHE A 39 -12.80 -22.92 -0.99
C PHE A 39 -12.72 -23.52 0.41
N ARG A 40 -12.35 -22.72 1.42
CA ARG A 40 -12.34 -23.13 2.82
C ARG A 40 -13.72 -23.54 3.32
N ARG A 41 -14.75 -22.74 3.02
CA ARG A 41 -16.15 -23.05 3.38
C ARG A 41 -16.67 -24.32 2.69
N GLY A 42 -16.16 -24.62 1.50
CA GLY A 42 -16.42 -25.86 0.76
C GLY A 42 -15.59 -27.06 1.22
N GLY A 43 -14.69 -26.89 2.19
CA GLY A 43 -13.80 -27.94 2.71
C GLY A 43 -12.59 -28.25 1.82
N ASP A 44 -12.31 -27.42 0.83
CA ASP A 44 -11.23 -27.60 -0.15
C ASP A 44 -10.00 -26.76 0.21
N ASN A 45 -9.39 -27.07 1.35
CA ASN A 45 -8.26 -26.30 1.87
C ASN A 45 -7.03 -26.35 0.96
N LYS A 46 -6.89 -27.37 0.09
CA LYS A 46 -5.82 -27.45 -0.90
C LYS A 46 -5.98 -26.38 -1.97
N MET A 47 -7.18 -26.25 -2.55
CA MET A 47 -7.48 -25.17 -3.50
C MET A 47 -7.43 -23.79 -2.84
N ALA A 48 -7.85 -23.68 -1.57
CA ALA A 48 -7.70 -22.44 -0.81
C ALA A 48 -6.22 -22.04 -0.69
N MET A 49 -5.32 -22.99 -0.43
CA MET A 49 -3.88 -22.73 -0.34
C MET A 49 -3.29 -22.28 -1.68
N GLU A 50 -3.65 -22.93 -2.78
CA GLU A 50 -3.21 -22.53 -4.12
C GLU A 50 -3.70 -21.12 -4.49
N CYS A 51 -4.95 -20.81 -4.12
CA CYS A 51 -5.55 -19.50 -4.32
C CYS A 51 -4.84 -18.42 -3.49
N ALA A 52 -4.59 -18.68 -2.21
CA ALA A 52 -3.88 -17.77 -1.31
C ALA A 52 -2.45 -17.51 -1.80
N GLU A 53 -1.73 -18.54 -2.25
CA GLU A 53 -0.39 -18.40 -2.81
C GLU A 53 -0.39 -17.57 -4.10
N SER A 54 -1.39 -17.78 -4.98
CA SER A 54 -1.52 -17.04 -6.23
C SER A 54 -1.86 -15.56 -6.04
N GLY A 55 -2.60 -15.25 -4.96
CA GLY A 55 -2.91 -13.89 -4.55
C GLY A 55 -1.86 -13.24 -3.63
N PHE A 56 -0.77 -13.94 -3.30
CA PHE A 56 0.24 -13.47 -2.34
C PHE A 56 -0.34 -13.14 -0.95
N LEU A 57 -1.42 -13.83 -0.56
CA LEU A 57 -2.14 -13.65 0.70
C LEU A 57 -1.41 -14.41 1.83
N TRP A 58 -0.24 -13.91 2.25
CA TRP A 58 0.64 -14.64 3.17
C TRP A 58 0.01 -14.98 4.53
N ARG A 59 -0.92 -14.15 5.02
CA ARG A 59 -1.65 -14.41 6.28
C ARG A 59 -2.57 -15.63 6.14
N GLU A 60 -3.27 -15.76 5.01
CA GLU A 60 -4.09 -16.93 4.71
C GLU A 60 -3.22 -18.19 4.52
N VAL A 61 -2.05 -18.04 3.88
CA VAL A 61 -1.08 -19.14 3.75
C VAL A 61 -0.62 -19.63 5.14
N MET A 62 -0.37 -18.72 6.08
CA MET A 62 0.04 -19.04 7.46
C MET A 62 -1.05 -19.78 8.26
N ASP A 63 -2.32 -19.52 7.98
CA ASP A 63 -3.40 -20.27 8.62
C ASP A 63 -3.59 -21.64 7.97
N LEU A 64 -3.58 -21.69 6.63
CA LEU A 64 -3.77 -22.92 5.87
C LEU A 64 -2.60 -23.89 6.02
N GLU A 65 -1.35 -23.43 6.22
CA GLU A 65 -0.21 -24.34 6.39
C GLU A 65 -0.33 -25.21 7.65
N ARG A 66 -0.94 -24.64 8.70
CA ARG A 66 -1.14 -25.33 9.98
C ARG A 66 -2.22 -26.39 9.85
N GLU A 67 -3.30 -26.07 9.14
CA GLU A 67 -4.40 -26.99 8.84
C GLU A 67 -3.97 -28.12 7.91
N LEU A 68 -3.16 -27.81 6.88
CA LEU A 68 -2.66 -28.79 5.91
C LEU A 68 -1.41 -29.54 6.39
N LYS A 69 -0.84 -29.17 7.54
CA LYS A 69 0.38 -29.76 8.12
C LYS A 69 1.54 -29.77 7.12
N LEU A 70 1.80 -28.62 6.49
CA LEU A 70 2.87 -28.50 5.51
C LEU A 70 4.24 -28.77 6.14
N THR A 71 5.11 -29.41 5.37
CA THR A 71 6.51 -29.61 5.73
C THR A 71 7.26 -28.29 5.74
N SER A 72 8.41 -28.24 6.43
CA SER A 72 9.26 -27.04 6.45
C SER A 72 9.76 -26.63 5.06
N GLU A 73 9.95 -27.60 4.15
CA GLU A 73 10.34 -27.33 2.76
C GLU A 73 9.21 -26.68 1.96
N GLU A 74 7.99 -27.20 2.05
CA GLU A 74 6.81 -26.62 1.40
C GLU A 74 6.54 -25.19 1.89
N ARG A 75 6.63 -24.97 3.20
CA ARG A 75 6.49 -23.62 3.79
C ARG A 75 7.53 -22.67 3.23
N ARG A 76 8.81 -23.07 3.26
CA ARG A 76 9.91 -22.24 2.75
C ARG A 76 9.71 -21.89 1.27
N SER A 77 9.31 -22.85 0.45
CA SER A 77 9.04 -22.62 -0.98
C SER A 77 7.94 -21.55 -1.18
N LYS A 78 6.83 -21.68 -0.46
CA LYS A 78 5.68 -20.76 -0.56
C LYS A 78 6.03 -19.35 -0.11
N TYR A 79 6.61 -19.19 1.09
CA TYR A 79 6.95 -17.85 1.59
C TYR A 79 8.08 -17.20 0.81
N SER A 80 9.07 -17.95 0.30
CA SER A 80 10.11 -17.38 -0.56
C SER A 80 9.53 -16.77 -1.84
N LYS A 81 8.53 -17.43 -2.45
CA LYS A 81 7.81 -16.89 -3.61
C LYS A 81 7.05 -15.61 -3.27
N ILE A 82 6.40 -15.57 -2.10
CA ILE A 82 5.65 -14.39 -1.65
C ILE A 82 6.59 -13.24 -1.26
N ALA A 83 7.69 -13.51 -0.56
CA ALA A 83 8.71 -12.53 -0.22
C ALA A 83 9.28 -11.87 -1.48
N ARG A 84 9.62 -12.68 -2.50
CA ARG A 84 10.08 -12.18 -3.80
C ARG A 84 9.05 -11.29 -4.49
N HIS A 85 7.76 -11.59 -4.35
CA HIS A 85 6.72 -10.72 -4.88
C HIS A 85 6.73 -9.35 -4.19
N PHE A 86 6.74 -9.33 -2.85
CA PHE A 86 6.77 -8.08 -2.09
C PHE A 86 8.02 -7.25 -2.32
N GLU A 87 9.17 -7.89 -2.52
CA GLU A 87 10.41 -7.24 -2.96
C GLU A 87 10.22 -6.52 -4.31
N ILE A 88 9.65 -7.21 -5.31
CA ILE A 88 9.42 -6.66 -6.65
C ILE A 88 8.46 -5.48 -6.64
N VAL A 89 7.39 -5.54 -5.85
CA VAL A 89 6.40 -4.44 -5.76
C VAL A 89 6.81 -3.35 -4.76
N GLY A 90 7.94 -3.50 -4.06
CA GLY A 90 8.43 -2.53 -3.09
C GLY A 90 7.63 -2.47 -1.79
N ASN A 91 6.88 -3.53 -1.44
CA ASN A 91 6.11 -3.59 -0.19
C ASN A 91 6.99 -4.10 0.96
N ASN A 92 7.86 -3.22 1.47
CA ASN A 92 8.87 -3.57 2.47
C ASN A 92 8.25 -4.05 3.81
N ALA A 93 7.08 -3.54 4.21
CA ALA A 93 6.43 -3.93 5.45
C ALA A 93 5.97 -5.39 5.42
N GLU A 94 5.27 -5.78 4.35
CA GLU A 94 4.80 -7.15 4.19
C GLU A 94 5.97 -8.12 3.93
N MET A 95 7.04 -7.67 3.25
CA MET A 95 8.28 -8.44 3.11
C MET A 95 8.92 -8.74 4.48
N ALA A 96 8.99 -7.75 5.37
CA ALA A 96 9.53 -7.93 6.72
C ALA A 96 8.74 -8.97 7.54
N ASP A 97 7.42 -8.98 7.39
CA ASP A 97 6.54 -9.96 8.03
C ASP A 97 6.78 -11.38 7.50
N VAL A 98 6.89 -11.54 6.18
CA VAL A 98 7.12 -12.84 5.57
C VAL A 98 8.51 -13.40 5.92
N ILE A 99 9.53 -12.54 5.97
CA ILE A 99 10.88 -12.94 6.42
C ILE A 99 10.86 -13.43 7.86
N PHE A 100 10.07 -12.79 8.72
CA PHE A 100 9.90 -13.25 10.09
C PHE A 100 9.28 -14.64 10.16
N VAL A 101 8.30 -14.96 9.31
CA VAL A 101 7.70 -16.30 9.24
C VAL A 101 8.68 -17.34 8.69
N LEU A 102 9.54 -16.96 7.75
CA LEU A 102 10.60 -17.83 7.21
C LEU A 102 11.70 -18.15 8.23
N TRP A 103 11.86 -17.30 9.25
CA TRP A 103 12.91 -17.44 10.24
C TRP A 103 12.64 -18.62 11.20
N ASN A 104 13.67 -19.45 11.39
CA ASN A 104 13.67 -20.53 12.37
C ASN A 104 14.74 -20.19 13.44
N PRO A 105 14.36 -20.01 14.72
CA PRO A 105 15.22 -19.44 15.77
C PRO A 105 16.35 -20.38 16.27
N THR A 106 16.75 -21.39 15.50
CA THR A 106 17.67 -22.44 15.98
C THR A 106 19.17 -22.15 15.78
N THR A 107 19.57 -20.97 15.28
CA THR A 107 20.99 -20.65 14.98
C THR A 107 21.36 -19.20 15.27
N GLU A 108 22.66 -18.95 15.54
CA GLU A 108 23.35 -17.67 15.81
C GLU A 108 23.11 -16.53 14.79
N VAL A 109 22.34 -16.78 13.72
CA VAL A 109 21.96 -15.84 12.66
C VAL A 109 20.81 -14.91 13.10
N GLU A 110 20.39 -14.99 14.36
CA GLU A 110 19.29 -14.19 14.95
C GLU A 110 19.46 -12.68 14.73
N ASN A 111 20.68 -12.16 14.93
CA ASN A 111 20.95 -10.74 14.76
C ASN A 111 20.79 -10.24 13.31
N ASP A 112 21.15 -11.04 12.31
CA ASP A 112 21.09 -10.61 10.91
C ASP A 112 19.64 -10.46 10.42
N TYR A 113 18.77 -11.39 10.82
CA TYR A 113 17.34 -11.34 10.48
C TYR A 113 16.61 -10.21 11.21
N GLU A 114 16.92 -9.98 12.49
CA GLU A 114 16.31 -8.87 13.23
C GLU A 114 16.75 -7.50 12.69
N GLN A 115 18.02 -7.37 12.29
CA GLN A 115 18.53 -6.17 11.61
C GLN A 115 17.85 -5.95 10.26
N GLU A 116 17.74 -6.97 9.41
CA GLU A 116 17.09 -6.82 8.11
C GLU A 116 15.60 -6.51 8.24
N ARG A 117 14.91 -7.15 9.20
CA ARG A 117 13.51 -6.85 9.51
C ARG A 117 13.34 -5.41 9.99
N THR A 118 14.23 -4.94 10.86
CA THR A 118 14.24 -3.54 11.32
C THR A 118 14.43 -2.57 10.15
N ARG A 119 15.40 -2.86 9.27
CA ARG A 119 15.68 -2.07 8.07
C ARG A 119 14.47 -1.98 7.13
N LEU A 120 13.80 -3.10 6.89
CA LEU A 120 12.60 -3.14 6.04
C LEU A 120 11.44 -2.33 6.62
N TYR A 121 11.20 -2.39 7.94
CA TYR A 121 10.21 -1.52 8.58
C TYR A 121 10.59 -0.03 8.50
N CYS A 122 11.87 0.32 8.65
CA CYS A 122 12.34 1.69 8.43
C CYS A 122 12.07 2.16 6.99
N LEU A 123 12.36 1.32 5.99
CA LEU A 123 12.08 1.61 4.58
C LEU A 123 10.58 1.79 4.29
N ALA A 124 9.73 1.05 5.01
CA ALA A 124 8.28 1.20 4.96
C ALA A 124 7.74 2.40 5.74
N SER A 125 8.59 3.15 6.46
CA SER A 125 8.18 4.19 7.42
C SER A 125 7.29 3.66 8.57
N GLU A 126 7.40 2.38 8.89
CA GLU A 126 6.68 1.69 9.99
C GLU A 126 7.48 1.83 11.31
N TRP A 127 7.67 3.07 11.78
CA TRP A 127 8.61 3.40 12.86
C TRP A 127 8.35 2.65 14.17
N GLU A 128 7.08 2.50 14.55
CA GLU A 128 6.72 1.79 15.77
C GLU A 128 7.16 0.32 15.70
N ARG A 129 6.93 -0.34 14.55
CA ARG A 129 7.31 -1.73 14.32
C ARG A 129 8.84 -1.87 14.26
N ALA A 130 9.52 -0.93 13.62
CA ALA A 130 10.98 -0.88 13.53
C ALA A 130 11.63 -0.78 14.92
N VAL A 131 11.18 0.17 15.76
CA VAL A 131 11.67 0.32 17.14
C VAL A 131 11.38 -0.93 17.97
N ARG A 132 10.19 -1.51 17.82
CA ARG A 132 9.80 -2.72 18.56
C ARG A 132 10.67 -3.93 18.19
N CYS A 133 11.13 -4.01 16.93
CA CYS A 133 12.08 -5.04 16.49
C CYS A 133 13.49 -4.76 17.04
N ALA A 134 13.95 -3.51 16.95
CA ALA A 134 15.29 -3.09 17.33
C ALA A 134 15.55 -3.11 18.85
N ARG A 135 14.51 -3.17 19.68
CA ARG A 135 14.59 -2.94 21.14
C ARG A 135 15.61 -3.79 21.90
N HIS A 136 15.96 -4.95 21.35
CA HIS A 136 16.81 -5.94 22.03
C HIS A 136 18.27 -5.95 21.53
N HIS A 137 18.62 -5.16 20.51
CA HIS A 137 19.98 -5.13 19.97
C HIS A 137 20.42 -3.71 19.58
N SER A 138 21.61 -3.30 20.03
CA SER A 138 22.12 -1.92 19.88
C SER A 138 22.25 -1.47 18.42
N ASP A 139 22.62 -2.38 17.53
CA ASP A 139 22.75 -2.08 16.11
C ASP A 139 21.41 -1.75 15.43
N GLY A 140 20.30 -2.31 15.93
CA GLY A 140 18.96 -2.03 15.42
C GLY A 140 18.53 -0.61 15.75
N ILE A 141 18.76 -0.17 16.98
CA ILE A 141 18.42 1.20 17.41
C ILE A 141 19.25 2.22 16.64
N ARG A 142 20.54 1.93 16.38
CA ARG A 142 21.38 2.75 15.51
C ARG A 142 20.78 2.84 14.10
N CYS A 143 20.41 1.70 13.51
CA CYS A 143 19.78 1.65 12.18
C CYS A 143 18.49 2.50 12.13
N VAL A 144 17.58 2.35 13.10
CA VAL A 144 16.36 3.16 13.18
C VAL A 144 16.69 4.65 13.23
N SER A 145 17.66 5.03 14.05
CA SER A 145 18.07 6.43 14.21
C SER A 145 18.63 7.02 12.91
N GLU A 146 19.46 6.27 12.19
CA GLU A 146 20.01 6.69 10.89
C GLU A 146 18.91 6.91 9.84
N PHE A 147 17.98 5.97 9.72
CA PHE A 147 16.84 6.10 8.80
C PHE A 147 15.91 7.25 9.18
N ALA A 148 15.65 7.43 10.48
CA ALA A 148 14.82 8.54 10.98
C ALA A 148 15.47 9.90 10.69
N MET A 149 16.78 10.04 10.93
CA MET A 149 17.53 11.27 10.61
C MET A 149 17.52 11.58 9.12
N LYS A 150 17.76 10.56 8.27
CA LYS A 150 17.67 10.73 6.82
C LYS A 150 16.27 11.18 6.41
N ARG A 151 15.23 10.51 6.93
CA ARG A 151 13.84 10.86 6.61
C ARG A 151 13.47 12.26 7.05
N PHE A 152 13.93 12.68 8.24
CA PHE A 152 13.75 14.03 8.73
C PHE A 152 14.38 15.04 7.77
N HIS A 153 15.61 14.80 7.34
CA HIS A 153 16.30 15.68 6.38
C HIS A 153 15.57 15.76 5.04
N ASP A 154 15.13 14.63 4.50
CA ASP A 154 14.36 14.58 3.24
C ASP A 154 13.06 15.39 3.37
N ILE A 155 12.32 15.24 4.48
CA ILE A 155 11.08 15.99 4.73
C ILE A 155 11.37 17.49 4.84
N ASP A 156 12.39 17.88 5.60
CA ASP A 156 12.77 19.29 5.77
C ASP A 156 13.14 19.94 4.42
N GLN A 157 13.93 19.25 3.60
CA GLN A 157 14.25 19.71 2.25
C GLN A 157 13.00 19.87 1.38
N HIS A 158 12.06 18.92 1.43
CA HIS A 158 10.81 19.01 0.68
C HIS A 158 9.92 20.16 1.14
N ILE A 159 9.80 20.38 2.46
CA ILE A 159 9.07 21.51 3.02
C ILE A 159 9.65 22.83 2.52
N ASN A 160 10.97 22.98 2.60
CA ASN A 160 11.66 24.19 2.14
C ASN A 160 11.47 24.43 0.63
N LEU A 161 11.50 23.37 -0.17
CA LEU A 161 11.21 23.45 -1.60
C LEU A 161 9.76 23.90 -1.86
N TRP A 162 8.79 23.34 -1.15
CA TRP A 162 7.38 23.72 -1.29
C TRP A 162 7.12 25.15 -0.86
N ILE A 163 7.75 25.63 0.22
CA ILE A 163 7.67 27.03 0.65
C ILE A 163 8.18 27.95 -0.47
N LYS A 164 9.34 27.62 -1.05
CA LYS A 164 9.90 28.39 -2.16
C LYS A 164 8.96 28.43 -3.36
N GLN A 165 8.47 27.27 -3.80
CA GLN A 165 7.54 27.18 -4.92
C GLN A 165 6.26 27.96 -4.65
N PHE A 166 5.70 27.85 -3.45
CA PHE A 166 4.50 28.55 -3.05
C PHE A 166 4.69 30.07 -3.12
N ASN A 167 5.81 30.59 -2.63
CA ASN A 167 6.13 32.01 -2.70
C ASN A 167 6.27 32.49 -4.15
N GLU A 168 7.00 31.75 -4.99
CA GLU A 168 7.15 32.06 -6.42
C GLU A 168 5.78 32.11 -7.14
N TYR A 169 4.89 31.17 -6.84
CA TYR A 169 3.53 31.18 -7.38
C TYR A 169 2.71 32.37 -6.87
N SER A 170 2.83 32.71 -5.59
CA SER A 170 2.14 33.85 -4.99
C SER A 170 2.58 35.17 -5.63
N ASP A 171 3.89 35.40 -5.74
CA ASP A 171 4.47 36.61 -6.34
C ASP A 171 4.01 36.80 -7.79
N ARG A 172 4.03 35.70 -8.56
CA ARG A 172 3.56 35.70 -9.95
C ARG A 172 2.06 36.04 -10.06
N LEU A 173 1.23 35.54 -9.13
CA LEU A 173 -0.19 35.88 -9.10
C LEU A 173 -0.42 37.35 -8.77
N GLU A 174 0.37 37.93 -7.87
CA GLU A 174 0.31 39.35 -7.56
C GLU A 174 0.72 40.23 -8.73
N GLU A 175 1.75 39.84 -9.48
CA GLU A 175 2.18 40.52 -10.69
C GLU A 175 1.07 40.53 -11.76
N VAL A 176 0.50 39.36 -12.07
CA VAL A 176 -0.63 39.25 -13.01
C VAL A 176 -1.83 40.08 -12.56
N ARG A 177 -2.09 40.13 -11.24
CA ARG A 177 -3.17 40.96 -10.69
C ARG A 177 -2.90 42.45 -10.89
N ARG A 178 -1.66 42.90 -10.68
CA ARG A 178 -1.24 44.29 -10.94
C ARG A 178 -1.37 44.65 -12.42
N GLU A 179 -0.88 43.78 -13.31
CA GLU A 179 -0.97 43.97 -14.76
C GLU A 179 -2.43 44.05 -15.24
N LYS A 180 -3.30 43.13 -14.79
CA LYS A 180 -4.72 43.17 -15.12
C LYS A 180 -5.39 44.44 -14.62
N LYS A 181 -5.09 44.89 -13.40
CA LYS A 181 -5.62 46.14 -12.87
C LYS A 181 -5.18 47.34 -13.72
N ALA A 182 -3.92 47.39 -14.12
CA ALA A 182 -3.39 48.45 -14.98
C ALA A 182 -4.04 48.43 -16.37
N ALA A 183 -4.20 47.25 -16.97
CA ALA A 183 -4.86 47.08 -18.26
C ALA A 183 -6.33 47.55 -18.23
N ILE A 184 -7.08 47.19 -17.17
CA ILE A 184 -8.47 47.64 -17.00
C ILE A 184 -8.52 49.16 -16.90
N LEU A 185 -7.69 49.78 -16.04
CA LEU A 185 -7.64 51.22 -15.88
C LEU A 185 -7.32 51.94 -17.19
N ALA A 186 -6.36 51.42 -17.97
CA ALA A 186 -5.99 51.96 -19.28
C ALA A 186 -7.09 51.80 -20.35
N SER A 187 -7.93 50.75 -20.27
CA SER A 187 -9.09 50.60 -21.15
C SER A 187 -10.24 51.54 -20.79
N THR A 188 -10.53 51.75 -19.50
CA THR A 188 -11.60 52.66 -19.06
C THR A 188 -11.25 54.13 -19.29
N SER A 189 -9.99 54.54 -19.15
CA SER A 189 -9.59 55.94 -19.39
C SER A 189 -9.60 56.33 -20.87
N ARG A 190 -9.59 55.36 -21.78
CA ARG A 190 -9.73 55.61 -23.23
C ARG A 190 -11.17 55.90 -23.64
N ASP A 191 -12.17 55.40 -22.92
CA ASP A 191 -13.58 55.68 -23.21
C ASP A 191 -14.00 57.09 -22.78
N ASP A 192 -13.39 57.65 -21.72
CA ASP A 192 -13.66 59.02 -21.29
C ASP A 192 -13.16 60.09 -22.28
N GLY A 193 -12.16 59.76 -23.11
CA GLY A 193 -11.62 60.66 -24.14
C GLY A 193 -12.35 60.63 -25.49
N VAL A 194 -13.20 59.62 -25.74
CA VAL A 194 -13.95 59.50 -27.01
C VAL A 194 -15.31 60.20 -26.96
N ASN A 195 -15.83 60.49 -25.76
CA ASN A 195 -17.05 61.29 -25.62
C ASN A 195 -16.83 62.80 -25.78
N ASP A 196 -15.61 63.31 -25.58
CA ASP A 196 -15.33 64.75 -25.74
C ASP A 196 -15.01 65.15 -27.19
N ALA A 197 -14.41 64.25 -27.97
CA ALA A 197 -14.07 64.49 -29.38
C ALA A 197 -15.27 64.48 -30.34
N ARG A 198 -16.47 64.09 -29.88
CA ARG A 198 -17.72 64.23 -30.65
C ARG A 198 -18.44 65.56 -30.39
N SER A 199 -17.96 66.39 -29.46
CA SER A 199 -18.57 67.67 -29.12
C SER A 199 -18.09 68.84 -29.99
N GLU A 200 -16.89 68.77 -30.57
CA GLU A 200 -16.31 69.91 -31.33
C GLU A 200 -16.60 69.93 -32.85
N VAL A 201 -17.41 69.02 -33.39
CA VAL A 201 -17.78 69.02 -34.83
C VAL A 201 -19.20 69.59 -35.08
N ALA A 202 -19.78 70.30 -34.11
CA ALA A 202 -21.14 70.87 -34.22
C ALA A 202 -21.21 72.41 -34.24
N LEU A 203 -20.10 73.11 -34.47
CA LEU A 203 -20.11 74.55 -34.69
C LEU A 203 -19.05 74.91 -35.74
N PHE A 204 -19.40 74.79 -37.02
CA PHE A 204 -19.17 75.76 -38.09
C PHE A 204 -19.85 75.28 -39.38
#